data_AF-A0A8X7P176-F1
#
_entry.id   AF-A0A8X7P176-F1
#
_cell.length_a   1.000
_cell.length_b   1.000
_cell.length_c   1.000
_cell.angle_alpha   90.00
_cell.angle_beta   90.00
_cell.angle_gamma   90.00
#
_symmetry.space_group_name_H-M   'P 1'
#
loop_
_entity.id
_entity.type
_entity.pdbx_description
1 polymer ?
#
loop_
_entity_poly.entity_id
_entity_poly.type
_entity_poly.pdbx_seq_one_letter_code
_entity_poly.pdbx_strand_id
1 'polypeptide(L)'
;MPSSSSSSSTRTVLLLLVSLLATALASDSDHKYQADEQVTLWVNKVGPYNNPQETYNYYSLPFCRPSQNDVHKWGGLGEVLGGNELIDSEIPIKFLSMF
;
A
#
# COMPACT_ATOMS: atom_id res chain seq x y z
N MET A 1 -8.98 49.26 22.90
CA MET A 1 -8.39 47.98 23.37
C MET A 1 -8.87 46.87 22.45
N PRO A 2 -7.99 45.96 22.03
CA PRO A 2 -8.04 45.36 20.69
C PRO A 2 -8.94 44.13 20.61
N SER A 3 -9.67 44.02 19.51
CA SER A 3 -10.44 42.85 19.07
C SER A 3 -9.51 41.80 18.44
N SER A 4 -8.56 41.26 19.23
CA SER A 4 -7.53 40.31 18.76
C SER A 4 -8.03 38.88 18.52
N SER A 5 -9.28 38.56 18.87
CA SER A 5 -9.80 37.18 18.87
C SER A 5 -10.10 36.62 17.47
N SER A 6 -10.52 37.47 16.52
CA SER A 6 -10.92 37.03 15.17
C SER A 6 -9.75 36.55 14.30
N SER A 7 -8.59 37.21 14.40
CA SER A 7 -7.39 36.88 13.60
C SER A 7 -6.73 35.56 14.01
N SER A 8 -6.84 35.17 15.28
CA SER A 8 -6.32 33.88 15.76
C SER A 8 -7.18 32.72 15.24
N SER A 9 -8.51 32.88 15.23
CA SER A 9 -9.43 31.83 14.79
C SER A 9 -9.29 31.54 13.29
N THR A 10 -9.10 32.56 12.45
CA THR A 10 -8.93 32.39 11.00
C THR A 10 -7.61 31.69 10.65
N ARG A 11 -6.53 32.00 11.38
CA ARG A 11 -5.24 31.33 11.24
C ARG A 11 -5.32 29.84 11.58
N THR A 12 -6.00 29.50 12.67
CA THR A 12 -6.17 28.09 13.06
C THR A 12 -6.99 27.32 12.02
N VAL A 13 -8.07 27.90 11.51
CA VAL A 13 -8.89 27.30 10.45
C VAL A 13 -8.08 27.10 9.17
N LEU A 14 -7.28 28.08 8.77
CA LEU A 14 -6.43 27.98 7.58
C LEU A 14 -5.37 26.87 7.74
N LEU A 15 -4.71 26.80 8.90
CA LEU A 15 -3.72 25.75 9.18
C LEU A 15 -4.34 24.35 9.17
N LEU A 16 -5.54 24.20 9.74
CA LEU A 16 -6.29 22.95 9.68
C LEU A 16 -6.61 22.59 8.23
N LEU A 17 -7.11 23.53 7.43
CA LEU A 17 -7.45 23.29 6.02
C LEU A 17 -6.22 22.86 5.21
N VAL A 18 -5.08 23.52 5.42
CA VAL A 18 -3.81 23.16 4.76
C VAL A 18 -3.34 21.77 5.19
N SER A 19 -3.46 21.42 6.48
CA SER A 19 -3.08 20.08 6.96
C SER A 19 -3.95 18.97 6.37
N LEU A 20 -5.26 19.18 6.27
CA LEU A 20 -6.19 18.23 5.64
C LEU A 20 -5.87 18.06 4.15
N LEU A 21 -5.58 19.15 3.46
CA LEU A 21 -5.25 19.11 2.03
C LEU A 21 -3.92 18.39 1.77
N ALA A 22 -2.93 18.56 2.66
CA ALA A 22 -1.66 17.84 2.59
C ALA A 22 -1.84 16.33 2.75
N THR A 23 -2.69 15.88 3.66
CA THR A 23 -3.00 14.45 3.82
C THR A 23 -3.74 13.84 2.63
N ALA A 24 -4.55 14.64 1.92
CA ALA A 24 -5.26 14.18 0.73
C ALA A 24 -4.35 13.96 -0.50
N LEU A 25 -3.16 14.56 -0.51
CA LEU A 25 -2.17 14.43 -1.57
C LEU A 25 -1.17 13.28 -1.34
N ALA A 26 -1.16 12.69 -0.14
CA ALA A 26 -0.33 11.54 0.17
C ALA A 26 -0.99 10.25 -0.40
N SER A 27 -0.57 9.85 -1.59
CA SER A 27 -1.00 8.61 -2.25
C SER A 27 0.13 7.57 -2.25
N ASP A 28 -0.18 6.34 -1.85
CA ASP A 28 0.72 5.17 -1.96
C ASP A 28 1.15 4.92 -3.42
N SER A 29 0.29 5.27 -4.38
CA SER A 29 0.49 4.99 -5.81
C SER A 29 1.61 5.82 -6.46
N ASP A 30 1.95 6.99 -5.90
CA ASP A 30 3.00 7.89 -6.43
C ASP A 30 4.27 7.88 -5.57
N HIS A 31 4.36 6.93 -4.63
CA HIS A 31 5.50 6.84 -3.73
C HIS A 31 6.79 6.49 -4.48
N LYS A 32 7.85 7.24 -4.21
CA LYS A 32 9.20 7.01 -4.77
C LYS A 32 10.11 6.49 -3.68
N TYR A 33 10.43 5.20 -3.78
CA TYR A 33 11.29 4.52 -2.83
C TYR A 33 12.71 5.08 -2.83
N GLN A 34 13.27 5.22 -1.63
CA GLN A 34 14.69 5.50 -1.40
C GLN A 34 15.48 4.20 -1.26
N ALA A 35 16.80 4.28 -1.45
CA ALA A 35 17.67 3.15 -1.17
C ALA A 35 17.48 2.67 0.28
N ASP A 36 17.48 1.36 0.48
CA ASP A 36 17.26 0.66 1.75
C ASP A 36 15.86 0.82 2.37
N GLU A 37 14.92 1.46 1.68
CA GLU A 37 13.54 1.61 2.14
C GLU A 37 12.76 0.28 2.03
N GLN A 38 11.92 0.00 3.03
CA GLN A 38 11.08 -1.19 3.06
C GLN A 38 10.02 -1.13 1.95
N VAL A 39 9.90 -2.21 1.18
CA VAL A 39 8.90 -2.40 0.13
C VAL A 39 7.94 -3.51 0.56
N THR A 40 6.65 -3.28 0.42
CA THR A 40 5.64 -4.33 0.60
C THR A 40 5.57 -5.20 -0.65
N LEU A 41 5.87 -6.49 -0.51
CA LEU A 41 5.72 -7.46 -1.59
C LEU A 41 4.33 -8.09 -1.51
N TRP A 42 3.51 -7.80 -2.52
CA TRP A 42 2.18 -8.38 -2.70
C TRP A 42 2.25 -9.63 -3.57
N VAL A 43 1.74 -10.75 -3.07
CA VAL A 43 1.64 -12.02 -3.81
C VAL A 43 0.21 -12.25 -4.29
N ASN A 44 0.03 -12.98 -5.40
CA ASN A 44 -1.28 -13.26 -5.96
C ASN A 44 -1.40 -14.75 -6.34
N LYS A 45 -0.86 -15.12 -7.49
CA LYS A 45 -0.97 -16.48 -8.03
C LYS A 45 0.37 -17.01 -8.54
N VAL A 46 0.48 -18.33 -8.57
CA VAL A 46 1.63 -19.09 -9.08
C VAL A 46 1.16 -20.22 -9.97
N GLY A 47 2.01 -20.62 -10.91
CA GLY A 47 1.76 -21.72 -11.82
C GLY A 47 3.05 -22.34 -12.31
N PRO A 48 3.03 -23.60 -12.75
CA PRO A 48 4.19 -24.26 -13.32
C PRO A 48 4.57 -23.65 -14.68
N TYR A 49 5.87 -23.46 -14.92
CA TYR A 49 6.38 -22.94 -16.21
C TYR A 49 5.93 -23.77 -17.42
N ASN A 50 5.75 -25.08 -17.24
CA ASN A 50 5.40 -26.01 -18.31
C ASN A 50 3.90 -26.02 -18.63
N ASN A 51 3.05 -25.38 -17.81
CA ASN A 51 1.61 -25.29 -18.04
C ASN A 51 1.05 -23.93 -17.56
N PRO A 52 1.22 -22.86 -18.34
CA PRO A 52 0.79 -21.51 -17.94
C PRO A 52 -0.73 -21.33 -17.83
N GLN A 53 -1.54 -22.31 -18.26
CA GLN A 53 -2.99 -22.32 -18.04
C GLN A 53 -3.37 -22.70 -16.61
N GLU A 54 -2.45 -23.35 -15.89
CA GLU A 54 -2.63 -23.75 -14.51
C GLU A 54 -2.13 -22.64 -13.61
N THR A 55 -3.01 -22.16 -12.74
CA THR A 55 -2.75 -21.01 -11.89
C THR A 55 -3.49 -21.22 -10.57
N TYR A 56 -2.76 -21.14 -9.47
CA TYR A 56 -3.28 -21.27 -8.11
C TYR A 56 -2.98 -20.02 -7.32
N ASN A 57 -3.84 -19.67 -6.36
CA ASN A 57 -3.50 -18.62 -5.39
C ASN A 57 -2.22 -19.01 -4.65
N TYR A 58 -1.35 -18.03 -4.41
CA TYR A 58 0.00 -18.24 -3.86
C TYR A 58 -0.05 -19.10 -2.59
N TYR A 59 -0.93 -18.74 -1.65
CA TYR A 59 -1.08 -19.45 -0.38
C TYR A 59 -1.97 -20.69 -0.41
N SER A 60 -2.55 -21.07 -1.55
CA SER A 60 -3.21 -22.38 -1.68
C SER A 60 -2.18 -23.52 -1.68
N LEU A 61 -0.94 -23.23 -2.06
CA LEU A 61 0.19 -24.13 -1.92
C LEU A 61 0.77 -24.07 -0.49
N PRO A 62 1.47 -25.11 -0.04
CA PRO A 62 2.01 -25.20 1.32
C PRO A 62 3.28 -24.36 1.51
N PHE A 63 3.26 -23.10 1.07
CA PHE A 63 4.29 -22.12 1.38
C PHE A 63 4.10 -21.58 2.79
N CYS A 64 5.16 -21.03 3.37
CA CYS A 64 5.09 -20.35 4.66
C CYS A 64 4.07 -19.21 4.59
N ARG A 65 3.02 -19.28 5.39
CA ARG A 65 2.04 -18.19 5.52
C ARG A 65 2.48 -17.24 6.63
N PRO A 66 2.29 -15.93 6.42
CA PRO A 66 2.46 -14.95 7.48
C PRO A 66 1.54 -15.25 8.66
N SER A 67 2.03 -14.97 9.87
CA SER A 67 1.35 -15.37 11.11
C SER A 67 0.38 -14.32 11.64
N GLN A 68 0.53 -13.06 11.19
CA GLN A 68 -0.05 -11.95 11.92
C GLN A 68 -1.31 -11.39 11.28
N ASN A 69 -1.43 -11.18 9.98
CA ASN A 69 -2.72 -10.83 9.33
C ASN A 69 -2.68 -11.07 7.82
N ASP A 70 -3.74 -11.66 7.25
CA ASP A 70 -3.96 -11.66 5.80
C ASP A 70 -4.39 -10.24 5.38
N VAL A 71 -3.43 -9.34 5.18
CA VAL A 71 -3.70 -8.01 4.63
C VAL A 71 -3.93 -8.17 3.14
N HIS A 72 -5.16 -7.89 2.69
CA HIS A 72 -5.54 -7.94 1.29
C HIS A 72 -5.50 -6.55 0.65
N LYS A 73 -4.89 -6.45 -0.53
CA LYS A 73 -4.98 -5.31 -1.43
C LYS A 73 -5.83 -5.70 -2.64
N TRP A 74 -6.73 -4.81 -3.04
CA TRP A 74 -7.50 -4.99 -4.26
C TRP A 74 -7.00 -4.02 -5.33
N GLY A 75 -6.77 -4.55 -6.53
CA GLY A 75 -6.41 -3.75 -7.70
C GLY A 75 -7.63 -3.03 -8.28
N GLY A 76 -7.55 -2.67 -9.56
CA GLY A 76 -8.69 -2.12 -10.29
C GLY A 76 -9.81 -3.16 -10.50
N LEU A 77 -10.97 -2.70 -10.96
CA LEU A 77 -12.15 -3.56 -11.19
C LEU A 77 -11.83 -4.75 -12.11
N GLY A 78 -11.00 -4.55 -13.15
CA GLY A 78 -10.60 -5.62 -14.06
C GLY A 78 -9.77 -6.72 -13.40
N GLU A 79 -8.87 -6.37 -12.47
CA GLU A 79 -8.07 -7.35 -11.73
C GLU A 79 -8.92 -8.14 -10.75
N VAL A 80 -9.87 -7.48 -10.07
CA VAL A 80 -10.81 -8.15 -9.17
C VAL A 80 -11.68 -9.15 -9.94
N LEU A 81 -12.19 -8.77 -11.12
CA LEU A 81 -12.98 -9.67 -11.97
C LEU A 81 -12.14 -10.82 -12.55
N GLY A 82 -10.83 -10.61 -12.76
CA GLY A 82 -9.87 -11.68 -13.07
C GLY A 82 -9.58 -12.62 -11.88
N GLY A 83 -10.22 -12.36 -10.73
CA GLY A 83 -10.04 -13.11 -9.49
C GLY A 83 -8.65 -12.92 -8.90
N ASN A 84 -8.01 -11.76 -9.12
CA ASN A 84 -6.74 -11.44 -8.47
C ASN A 84 -6.99 -11.06 -7.02
N GLU A 85 -6.16 -11.61 -6.15
CA GLU A 85 -6.20 -11.38 -4.72
C GLU A 85 -4.76 -11.11 -4.28
N LEU A 86 -4.43 -9.84 -4.04
CA LEU A 86 -3.10 -9.46 -3.59
C LEU A 86 -3.03 -9.57 -2.07
N ILE A 87 -2.11 -10.39 -1.58
CA ILE A 87 -1.92 -10.63 -0.15
C ILE A 87 -0.50 -10.18 0.21
N ASP A 88 -0.33 -9.51 1.34
CA ASP A 88 1.01 -9.17 1.84
C ASP A 88 1.81 -10.45 2.12
N SER A 89 3.05 -10.49 1.64
CA SER A 89 3.95 -11.61 1.90
C SER A 89 4.62 -11.56 3.26
N GLU A 90 4.63 -10.40 3.92
CA GLU A 90 5.44 -10.09 5.11
C GLU A 90 6.95 -10.36 4.93
N ILE A 91 7.43 -10.56 3.69
CA ILE A 91 8.85 -10.77 3.41
C ILE A 91 9.56 -9.40 3.44
N PRO A 92 10.62 -9.24 4.27
CA PRO A 92 11.33 -7.98 4.38
C PRO A 92 12.20 -7.74 3.15
N ILE A 93 11.65 -7.06 2.13
CA ILE A 93 12.38 -6.62 0.94
C ILE A 93 12.70 -5.13 1.03
N LYS A 94 13.95 -4.76 0.75
CA LYS A 94 14.39 -3.36 0.69
C LYS A 94 14.68 -2.92 -0.73
N PHE A 95 14.29 -1.70 -1.08
CA PHE A 95 14.55 -1.12 -2.40
C PHE A 95 16.04 -0.83 -2.59
N LEU A 96 16.61 -1.30 -3.71
CA LEU A 96 18.03 -1.13 -4.09
C LEU A 96 19.06 -1.62 -3.06
N SER A 97 18.64 -2.37 -2.03
CA SER A 97 19.54 -3.04 -1.10
C SER A 97 20.18 -4.23 -1.82
N MET A 98 21.51 -4.29 -1.80
CA MET A 98 22.22 -5.53 -2.09
C MET A 98 22.10 -6.40 -0.83
N PHE A 99 21.69 -7.66 -1.00
CA PHE A 99 21.46 -8.63 0.08
C PHE A 99 22.64 -8.77 1.05
#